data_AF-Q1IAJ0-F1
#
_entry.id   AF-Q1IAJ0-F1
#
_cell.length_a   1.000
_cell.length_b   1.000
_cell.length_c   1.000
_cell.angle_alpha   90.00
_cell.angle_beta   90.00
_cell.angle_gamma   90.00
#
_symmetry.space_group_name_H-M   'P 1'
#
loop_
_entity.id
_entity.type
_entity.pdbx_description
1 polymer ?
#
loop_
_entity_poly.entity_id
_entity_poly.type
_entity_poly.pdbx_seq_one_letter_code
_entity_poly.pdbx_strand_id
1 'polypeptide(L)' 'MELNEFLLTNIHWNRTTPEADYKATLAGKEVRITLNDFPTEQAYTLIYNEIIVGSFDDWPSTWSRTTGS' A
#
# COMPACT_ATOMS: atom_id res chain seq x y z
N MET A 1 -10.01 -1.87 11.38
CA MET A 1 -9.91 -1.53 9.96
C MET A 1 -9.30 -2.73 9.29
N GLU A 2 -10.08 -3.42 8.48
CA GLU A 2 -9.70 -4.63 7.76
C GLU A 2 -9.10 -4.26 6.39
N LEU A 3 -8.33 -5.19 5.80
CA LEU A 3 -7.68 -4.97 4.50
C LEU A 3 -8.66 -4.44 3.44
N ASN A 4 -9.84 -5.05 3.34
CA ASN A 4 -10.85 -4.68 2.34
C ASN A 4 -11.32 -3.21 2.46
N GLU A 5 -11.37 -2.66 3.68
CA GLU A 5 -11.72 -1.24 3.89
C GLU A 5 -10.65 -0.31 3.29
N PHE A 6 -9.37 -0.68 3.37
CA PHE A 6 -8.29 0.08 2.73
C PHE A 6 -8.35 -0.02 1.20
N LEU A 7 -8.63 -1.21 0.65
CA LEU A 7 -8.72 -1.41 -0.81
C LEU A 7 -9.87 -0.61 -1.44
N LEU A 8 -10.96 -0.39 -0.70
CA LEU A 8 -12.10 0.43 -1.15
C LEU A 8 -11.91 1.93 -0.90
N THR A 9 -10.93 2.32 -0.09
CA THR A 9 -10.66 3.72 0.24
C THR A 9 -9.82 4.39 -0.84
N ASN A 10 -10.14 5.63 -1.18
CA ASN A 10 -9.38 6.42 -2.13
C ASN A 10 -8.08 6.95 -1.48
N ILE A 11 -6.99 6.20 -1.62
CA ILE A 11 -5.69 6.52 -1.02
C ILE A 11 -4.74 7.07 -2.10
N HIS A 12 -4.11 8.19 -1.78
CA HIS A 12 -3.07 8.79 -2.61
C HIS A 12 -1.69 8.38 -2.12
N TRP A 13 -1.03 7.55 -2.91
CA TRP A 13 0.24 6.94 -2.61
C TRP A 13 1.39 7.74 -3.22
N ASN A 14 2.41 7.97 -2.40
CA ASN A 14 3.67 8.56 -2.82
C ASN A 14 4.74 7.48 -2.81
N ARG A 15 5.39 7.28 -3.95
CA ARG A 15 6.52 6.35 -4.03
C ARG A 15 7.70 6.97 -3.27
N THR A 16 8.18 6.27 -2.24
CA THR A 16 9.30 6.77 -1.42
C THR A 16 10.63 6.14 -1.77
N THR A 17 10.63 4.97 -2.40
CA THR A 17 11.85 4.26 -2.80
C THR A 17 11.75 3.74 -4.24
N PRO A 18 12.89 3.55 -4.93
CA PRO A 18 12.93 2.87 -6.21
C PRO A 18 12.54 1.38 -6.10
N GLU A 19 12.62 0.79 -4.90
CA GLU A 19 12.22 -0.59 -4.60
C GLU A 19 10.70 -0.78 -4.47
N ALA A 20 9.92 0.23 -4.86
CA ALA A 20 8.45 0.22 -4.89
C ALA A 20 7.78 0.23 -3.51
N ASP A 21 8.42 0.83 -2.51
CA ASP A 21 7.71 1.23 -1.29
C ASP A 21 6.84 2.47 -1.56
N TYR A 22 5.57 2.35 -1.21
CA TYR A 22 4.63 3.45 -1.26
C TYR A 22 4.24 3.86 0.16
N LYS A 23 4.13 5.17 0.39
CA LYS A 23 3.62 5.72 1.64
C LYS A 23 2.45 6.67 1.39
N ALA A 24 1.50 6.64 2.31
CA ALA A 24 0.41 7.59 2.37
C ALA A 24 0.06 7.89 3.82
N THR A 25 -0.75 8.92 4.03
CA THR A 25 -1.32 9.25 5.34
C THR A 25 -2.82 9.11 5.25
N LEU A 26 -3.39 8.20 6.04
CA LEU A 26 -4.83 7.97 6.12
C LEU A 26 -5.31 8.24 7.55
N ALA A 27 -6.28 9.15 7.67
CA ALA A 27 -6.84 9.58 8.96
C ALA A 27 -5.76 9.99 9.99
N GLY A 28 -4.72 10.69 9.54
CA GLY A 28 -3.61 11.15 10.40
C GLY A 28 -2.62 10.06 10.82
N LYS A 29 -2.78 8.82 10.36
CA LYS A 29 -1.82 7.74 10.57
C LYS A 29 -1.10 7.38 9.28
N GLU A 30 0.12 6.92 9.44
CA GLU A 30 0.91 6.45 8.31
C GLU A 30 0.41 5.08 7.83
N VAL A 31 0.28 4.96 6.52
CA VAL A 31 0.06 3.68 5.83
C VAL A 31 1.16 3.48 4.80
N ARG A 32 1.66 2.25 4.71
CA ARG A 32 2.74 1.86 3.80
C ARG A 32 2.35 0.63 3.01
N ILE A 33 2.84 0.55 1.79
CA ILE A 33 2.85 -0.68 0.99
C ILE A 33 4.29 -1.06 0.72
N THR A 34 4.61 -2.30 1.00
CA THR A 34 5.88 -2.93 0.62
C THR A 34 5.61 -3.93 -0.49
N LEU A 35 6.50 -3.97 -1.48
CA LEU A 35 6.49 -5.02 -2.51
C LEU A 35 7.18 -6.27 -1.93
N ASN A 36 6.56 -7.43 -2.08
CA ASN A 36 7.19 -8.69 -1.72
C ASN A 36 8.10 -9.17 -2.87
N ASP A 37 9.27 -9.70 -2.53
CA ASP A 37 10.31 -10.07 -3.50
C ASP A 37 10.07 -11.45 -4.15
N PHE A 38 9.21 -12.28 -3.55
CA PHE A 38 9.03 -13.67 -3.97
C PHE A 38 7.77 -13.90 -4.82
N PRO A 39 7.88 -14.65 -5.93
CA PRO A 39 6.77 -14.88 -6.86
C PRO A 39 5.64 -15.76 -6.32
N THR A 40 5.82 -16.38 -5.15
CA THR A 40 4.82 -17.25 -4.49
C THR A 40 4.04 -16.55 -3.38
N GLU A 41 4.41 -15.32 -3.02
CA GLU A 41 3.73 -14.50 -2.04
C GLU A 41 2.88 -13.43 -2.73
N GLN A 42 1.83 -12.95 -2.06
CA GLN A 42 1.00 -11.87 -2.60
C GLN A 42 1.87 -10.65 -2.89
N ALA A 43 1.70 -9.99 -4.04
CA ALA A 43 2.66 -8.99 -4.52
C ALA A 43 2.90 -7.81 -3.55
N TYR A 44 1.87 -7.39 -2.81
CA TYR A 44 1.92 -6.22 -1.95
C TYR A 44 1.51 -6.56 -0.51
N THR A 45 2.15 -5.92 0.46
CA THR A 45 1.76 -5.98 1.88
C THR A 45 1.39 -4.60 2.38
N LEU A 46 0.17 -4.45 2.93
CA LEU A 46 -0.31 -3.21 3.54
C LEU A 46 0.03 -3.18 5.03
N ILE A 47 0.71 -2.12 5.45
CA ILE A 47 1.11 -1.86 6.81
C ILE A 47 0.46 -0.55 7.26
N TYR A 48 -0.34 -0.59 8.32
CA TYR A 48 -0.98 0.59 8.90
C TYR A 48 -0.47 0.79 10.31
N ASN A 49 0.17 1.94 10.57
CA ASN A 49 0.74 2.26 11.88
C ASN A 49 1.62 1.12 12.43
N GLU A 50 2.56 0.63 11.60
CA GLU A 50 3.50 -0.45 11.91
C GLU A 50 2.87 -1.85 12.12
N ILE A 51 1.56 -1.99 11.89
CA ILE A 51 0.86 -3.27 11.97
C ILE A 51 0.55 -3.76 10.55
N ILE A 52 0.93 -5.00 10.26
CA ILE A 52 0.55 -5.67 9.01
C ILE A 52 -0.97 -5.87 9.04
N VAL A 53 -1.66 -5.22 8.10
CA VAL A 53 -3.11 -5.38 7.93
C VAL A 53 -3.43 -6.58 7.06
N GLY A 54 -2.60 -6.83 6.05
CA GLY A 54 -2.72 -7.97 5.15
C GLY A 54 -1.95 -7.77 3.85
N SER A 55 -1.94 -8.80 3.02
CA SER A 55 -1.30 -8.78 1.70
C SER A 55 -2.34 -8.94 0.60
N PHE A 56 -2.02 -8.48 -0.61
CA PHE A 56 -2.90 -8.46 -1.78
C PHE A 56 -2.07 -8.43 -3.08
N ASP A 57 -2.65 -8.91 -4.17
CA ASP A 57 -1.93 -9.05 -5.45
C ASP A 57 -2.12 -7.87 -6.41
N ASP A 58 -3.32 -7.28 -6.43
CA ASP A 58 -3.70 -6.28 -7.42
C ASP A 58 -3.73 -4.87 -6.84
N TRP A 59 -3.21 -3.90 -7.59
CA TRP A 59 -3.30 -2.50 -7.21
C TRP A 59 -4.75 -2.01 -7.33
N PRO A 60 -5.44 -1.63 -6.24
CA PRO A 60 -6.83 -1.20 -6.27
C PRO A 60 -7.07 -0.03 -7.22
N SER A 61 -8.15 -0.08 -7.98
CA SER A 61 -8.49 0.97 -8.97
C SER A 61 -8.83 2.31 -8.33
N THR A 62 -9.22 2.32 -7.05
CA THR A 62 -9.47 3.51 -6.22
C THR A 62 -8.17 4.20 -5.78
N TRP A 63 -7.02 3.55 -5.90
CA TRP A 63 -5.75 4.08 -5.43
C TRP A 63 -5.04 4.85 -6.52
N SER A 64 -4.60 6.06 -6.19
CA SER A 64 -3.78 6.88 -7.06
C SER A 64 -2.32 6.79 -6.61
N ARG A 65 -1.38 6.61 -7.53
CA ARG A 65 0.06 6.65 -7.23
C ARG A 65 0.75 7.73 -8.05
N THR A 66 1.52 8.59 -7.38
CA THR A 66 2.40 9.53 -8.05
C THR A 66 3.76 8.88 -8.22
N THR A 67 4.08 8.47 -9.45
CA THR A 67 5.46 8.17 -9.83
C THR A 67 6.12 9.52 -10.06
N GLY A 68 7.03 9.95 -9.18
CA GLY A 68 7.77 11.19 -9.39
C GLY A 68 8.39 11.18 -10.80
N SER A 69 8.00 12.16 -11.62
CA SER A 69 8.61 12.45 -12.92
C SER A 69 10.03 12.94 -12.79
#